data_AF-A0A7H0XKH5-F1
#
_entry.id   AF-A0A7H0XKH5-F1
#
_cell.length_a   1.000
_cell.length_b   1.000
_cell.length_c   1.000
_cell.angle_alpha   90.00
_cell.angle_beta   90.00
_cell.angle_gamma   90.00
#
_symmetry.space_group_name_H-M   'P 1'
#
loop_
_entity.id
_entity.type
_entity.pdbx_description
1 polymer ?
#
loop_
_entity_poly.entity_id
_entity_poly.type
_entity_poly.pdbx_seq_one_letter_code
_entity_poly.pdbx_strand_id
1 'polypeptide(L)'
;NVWCAAGKGTFGTDEVVYRIERTGLAEVVEHRRLILPQLSATGVAAHEVRERSGFRVTYGPVRAADIKEFLDSGKASDEMRLVRFDLEDRAVLIPVEAKSALPIALGASLVAALAGDPVAAAGITAASVAGFAGVPALLPWLPGEDFSVKGFALGGLVALVSAIAALRDDGSSPGIRFLRAASYALLLPPTTAFAGLNFTGCSTYTSPTGVRKEIDT
;
A
#
# COMPACT_ATOMS: atom_id res chain seq x y z
N ASN A 1 9.16 2.95 -7.00
CA ASN A 1 9.41 1.60 -7.57
C ASN A 1 9.06 1.62 -9.05
N VAL A 2 9.37 0.56 -9.82
CA VAL A 2 9.14 0.53 -11.28
C VAL A 2 7.66 0.68 -11.65
N TRP A 3 6.77 0.00 -10.93
CA TRP A 3 5.32 0.07 -11.18
C TRP A 3 4.76 1.49 -11.07
N CYS A 4 5.05 2.18 -9.96
CA CYS A 4 4.63 3.57 -9.78
C CYS A 4 5.28 4.48 -10.81
N ALA A 5 6.54 4.25 -11.17
CA ALA A 5 7.24 5.08 -12.15
C ALA A 5 6.62 4.95 -13.55
N ALA A 6 6.24 3.73 -13.93
CA ALA A 6 5.54 3.43 -15.17
C ALA A 6 4.14 4.07 -15.19
N GLY A 7 3.36 3.89 -14.12
CA GLY A 7 2.04 4.51 -13.99
C GLY A 7 2.06 6.04 -13.96
N LYS A 8 3.13 6.66 -13.46
CA LYS A 8 3.34 8.12 -13.43
C LYS A 8 4.01 8.67 -14.69
N GLY A 9 4.36 7.83 -15.67
CA GLY A 9 5.06 8.23 -16.89
C GLY A 9 6.55 8.55 -16.74
N THR A 10 7.09 8.55 -15.52
CA THR A 10 8.53 8.76 -15.26
C THR A 10 9.42 7.57 -15.68
N PHE A 11 8.81 6.40 -15.91
CA PHE A 11 9.43 5.29 -16.62
C PHE A 11 8.52 4.95 -17.81
N GLY A 12 8.63 5.76 -18.88
CA GLY A 12 7.82 5.63 -20.09
C GLY A 12 8.64 5.38 -21.35
N THR A 13 7.96 5.25 -22.50
CA THR A 13 8.60 5.08 -23.82
C THR A 13 9.67 6.14 -24.07
N ASP A 14 9.36 7.42 -23.85
CA ASP A 14 10.29 8.52 -24.09
C ASP A 14 11.56 8.41 -23.25
N GLU A 15 11.41 8.12 -21.96
CA GLU A 15 12.56 7.95 -21.07
C GLU A 15 13.41 6.75 -21.51
N VAL A 16 12.81 5.64 -21.91
CA VAL A 16 13.55 4.47 -22.41
C VAL A 16 14.33 4.80 -23.68
N VAL A 17 13.68 5.42 -24.67
CA VAL A 17 14.33 5.82 -25.93
C VAL A 17 15.47 6.80 -25.66
N TYR A 18 15.21 7.82 -24.85
CA TYR A 18 16.23 8.79 -24.43
C TYR A 18 17.44 8.13 -23.77
N ARG A 19 17.23 7.12 -22.91
CA ARG A 19 18.33 6.40 -22.26
C ARG A 19 19.12 5.54 -23.24
N ILE A 20 18.48 4.90 -24.20
CA ILE A 20 19.16 4.13 -25.26
C ILE A 20 20.11 5.05 -26.04
N GLU A 21 19.62 6.21 -26.47
CA GLU A 21 20.40 7.20 -27.24
C GLU A 21 21.54 7.78 -26.39
N ARG A 22 21.21 8.26 -25.19
CA ARG A 22 22.20 8.91 -24.31
C ARG A 22 23.33 7.99 -23.88
N THR A 23 23.09 6.69 -23.80
CA THR A 23 24.11 5.70 -23.43
C THR A 23 24.89 5.17 -24.62
N GLY A 24 24.52 5.53 -25.86
CA GLY A 24 25.12 4.97 -27.06
C GLY A 24 24.93 3.45 -27.14
N LEU A 25 23.85 2.90 -26.57
CA LEU A 25 23.69 1.45 -26.43
C LEU A 25 23.73 0.71 -27.78
N ALA A 26 23.31 1.39 -28.85
CA ALA A 26 23.38 0.88 -30.22
C ALA A 26 24.82 0.61 -30.73
N GLU A 27 25.82 1.24 -30.11
CA GLU A 27 27.25 1.08 -30.44
C GLU A 27 27.90 -0.04 -29.63
N VAL A 28 27.25 -0.50 -28.56
CA VAL A 28 27.79 -1.51 -27.63
C VAL A 28 27.29 -2.91 -27.94
N VAL A 29 26.07 -3.06 -28.48
CA VAL A 29 25.45 -4.37 -28.74
C VAL A 29 24.84 -4.48 -30.15
N GLU A 30 25.14 -5.56 -30.86
CA GLU A 30 24.62 -5.81 -32.21
C GLU A 30 23.18 -6.33 -32.22
N HIS A 31 22.79 -7.11 -31.19
CA HIS A 31 21.52 -7.84 -31.20
C HIS A 31 20.28 -6.95 -31.02
N ARG A 32 20.45 -5.70 -30.58
CA ARG A 32 19.36 -4.71 -30.35
C ARG A 32 18.13 -5.26 -29.63
N ARG A 33 18.35 -5.97 -28.52
CA ARG A 33 17.29 -6.50 -27.65
C ARG A 33 17.39 -5.81 -26.30
N LEU A 34 16.26 -5.35 -25.78
CA LEU A 34 16.17 -4.71 -24.47
C LEU A 34 15.22 -5.52 -23.59
N ILE A 35 15.68 -5.92 -22.41
CA ILE A 35 14.84 -6.57 -21.41
C ILE A 35 14.37 -5.49 -20.44
N LEU A 36 13.06 -5.30 -20.32
CA LEU A 36 12.46 -4.39 -19.36
C LEU A 36 11.76 -5.17 -18.24
N PRO A 37 11.68 -4.64 -17.01
CA PRO A 37 10.94 -5.31 -15.94
C PRO A 37 9.47 -5.51 -16.32
N GLN A 38 8.86 -6.63 -15.90
CA GLN A 38 7.45 -6.93 -16.23
C GLN A 38 6.50 -5.77 -15.88
N LEU A 39 6.76 -5.14 -14.73
CA LEU A 39 5.93 -4.07 -14.15
C LEU A 39 6.07 -2.71 -14.86
N SER A 40 6.97 -2.57 -15.85
CA SER A 40 7.05 -1.34 -16.66
C SER A 40 6.11 -1.35 -17.87
N ALA A 41 5.44 -2.48 -18.15
CA ALA A 41 4.61 -2.66 -19.34
C ALA A 41 3.43 -1.68 -19.42
N THR A 42 2.98 -1.14 -18.29
CA THR A 42 1.89 -0.14 -18.22
C THR A 42 2.33 1.26 -18.69
N GLY A 43 3.63 1.56 -18.66
CA GLY A 43 4.18 2.86 -19.04
C GLY A 43 4.97 2.87 -20.35
N VAL A 44 5.41 1.70 -20.83
CA VAL A 44 6.29 1.60 -22.00
C VAL A 44 5.57 0.91 -23.17
N ALA A 45 5.45 1.62 -24.29
CA ALA A 45 4.96 1.06 -25.54
C ALA A 45 6.11 0.38 -26.30
N ALA A 46 6.22 -0.94 -26.18
CA ALA A 46 7.30 -1.72 -26.80
C ALA A 46 7.43 -1.52 -28.32
N HIS A 47 6.31 -1.29 -29.02
CA HIS A 47 6.31 -1.05 -30.46
C HIS A 47 6.90 0.32 -30.82
N GLU A 48 6.59 1.37 -30.05
CA GLU A 48 7.17 2.70 -30.23
C GLU A 48 8.66 2.73 -29.90
N VAL A 49 9.10 2.03 -28.84
CA VAL A 49 10.54 1.88 -28.54
C VAL A 49 11.26 1.27 -29.74
N ARG A 50 10.69 0.23 -30.34
CA ARG A 50 11.28 -0.42 -31.52
C ARG A 50 11.32 0.51 -32.72
N GLU A 51 10.25 1.24 -32.99
CA GLU A 51 10.16 2.18 -34.12
C GLU A 51 11.21 3.29 -34.00
N ARG A 52 11.36 3.86 -32.81
CA ARG A 52 12.22 5.03 -32.57
C ARG A 52 13.69 4.68 -32.36
N SER A 53 13.99 3.56 -31.72
CA SER A 53 15.38 3.18 -31.36
C SER A 53 15.93 1.97 -32.11
N GLY A 54 15.07 1.20 -32.78
CA GLY A 54 15.42 -0.09 -33.38
C GLY A 54 15.58 -1.23 -32.37
N PHE A 55 15.45 -0.99 -31.05
CA PHE A 55 15.54 -2.04 -30.04
C PHE A 55 14.22 -2.78 -29.87
N ARG A 56 14.26 -4.11 -29.95
CA ARG A 56 13.12 -4.96 -29.60
C ARG A 56 13.05 -5.13 -28.08
N VAL A 57 11.98 -4.62 -27.48
CA VAL A 57 11.68 -4.81 -26.06
C VAL A 57 11.11 -6.21 -25.82
N THR A 58 11.60 -6.88 -24.77
CA THR A 58 11.00 -8.07 -24.17
C THR A 58 10.77 -7.79 -22.69
N TYR A 59 9.60 -8.13 -22.18
CA TYR A 59 9.31 -8.01 -20.75
C TYR A 59 9.89 -9.24 -20.02
N GLY A 60 10.84 -8.96 -19.13
CA GLY A 60 11.47 -9.91 -18.24
C GLY A 60 10.62 -10.19 -17.00
N PRO A 61 11.18 -10.82 -15.96
CA PRO A 61 10.45 -11.18 -14.75
C PRO A 61 10.03 -9.95 -13.92
N VAL A 62 9.08 -10.17 -13.00
CA VAL A 62 8.71 -9.21 -11.95
C VAL A 62 9.86 -9.02 -10.96
N ARG A 63 10.48 -10.13 -10.52
CA ARG A 63 11.56 -10.13 -9.53
C ARG A 63 12.91 -10.23 -10.24
N ALA A 64 13.85 -9.37 -9.87
CA ALA A 64 15.19 -9.35 -10.48
C ALA A 64 15.98 -10.64 -10.23
N ALA A 65 15.67 -11.37 -9.14
CA ALA A 65 16.29 -12.66 -8.82
C ALA A 65 16.08 -13.71 -9.92
N ASP A 66 14.97 -13.63 -10.65
CA ASP A 66 14.58 -14.61 -11.67
C ASP A 66 15.26 -14.34 -13.03
N ILE A 67 16.08 -13.29 -13.14
CA ILE A 67 16.68 -12.86 -14.42
C ILE A 67 17.56 -13.96 -15.03
N LYS A 68 18.26 -14.74 -14.20
CA LYS A 68 19.14 -15.81 -14.67
C LYS A 68 18.33 -16.90 -15.38
N GLU A 69 17.28 -17.39 -14.73
CA GLU A 69 16.40 -18.42 -15.29
C GLU A 69 15.62 -17.89 -16.51
N PHE A 70 15.24 -16.61 -16.50
CA PHE A 70 14.65 -15.95 -17.67
C PHE A 70 15.60 -15.96 -18.88
N LEU A 71 16.90 -15.69 -18.67
CA LEU A 71 17.89 -15.69 -19.75
C LEU A 71 18.14 -17.10 -20.29
N ASP A 72 18.14 -18.12 -19.42
CA ASP A 72 18.33 -19.52 -19.81
C ASP A 72 17.13 -20.07 -20.62
N SER A 73 15.91 -19.71 -20.22
CA SER A 73 14.67 -20.15 -20.89
C SER A 73 14.28 -19.28 -22.08
N GLY A 74 14.76 -18.03 -22.14
CA GLY A 74 14.46 -17.05 -23.18
C GLY A 74 13.04 -16.47 -23.13
N LYS A 75 12.20 -16.85 -22.15
CA LYS A 75 10.83 -16.37 -21.97
C LYS A 75 10.45 -16.37 -20.50
N ALA A 76 9.76 -15.32 -20.04
CA ALA A 76 9.22 -15.29 -18.68
C ALA A 76 8.14 -16.36 -18.52
N SER A 77 8.32 -17.25 -17.55
CA SER A 77 7.31 -18.22 -17.13
C SER A 77 6.10 -17.52 -16.51
N ASP A 78 4.99 -18.24 -16.33
CA ASP A 78 3.81 -17.68 -15.68
C ASP A 78 4.11 -17.25 -14.24
N GLU A 79 4.95 -18.00 -13.53
CA GLU A 79 5.38 -17.67 -12.16
C GLU A 79 6.18 -16.38 -12.10
N MET A 80 7.12 -16.16 -13.04
CA MET A 80 7.92 -14.94 -13.13
C MET A 80 7.08 -13.68 -13.39
N ARG A 81 5.85 -13.83 -13.90
CA ARG A 81 4.94 -12.71 -14.21
C ARG A 81 4.02 -12.36 -13.04
N LEU A 82 3.96 -13.19 -12.00
CA LEU A 82 3.04 -13.02 -10.89
C LEU A 82 3.65 -12.16 -9.78
N VAL A 83 2.94 -11.10 -9.39
CA VAL A 83 3.18 -10.39 -8.13
C VAL A 83 2.44 -11.17 -7.04
N ARG A 84 3.18 -11.89 -6.20
CA ARG A 84 2.59 -12.74 -5.15
C ARG A 84 1.88 -11.93 -4.07
N PHE A 85 2.40 -10.73 -3.76
CA PHE A 85 1.84 -9.81 -2.77
C PHE A 85 1.57 -10.50 -1.43
N ASP A 86 2.58 -11.25 -0.98
CA ASP A 86 2.58 -11.96 0.29
C ASP A 86 2.73 -11.00 1.49
N LEU A 87 2.88 -11.55 2.70
CA LEU A 87 3.03 -10.72 3.90
C LEU A 87 4.29 -9.85 3.85
N GLU A 88 5.38 -10.34 3.25
CA GLU A 88 6.63 -9.58 3.13
C GLU A 88 6.43 -8.39 2.20
N ASP A 89 5.85 -8.62 1.01
CA ASP A 89 5.52 -7.56 0.05
C ASP A 89 4.63 -6.46 0.69
N ARG A 90 3.67 -6.85 1.55
CA ARG A 90 2.80 -5.90 2.26
C ARG A 90 3.49 -5.19 3.41
N ALA A 91 4.36 -5.89 4.15
CA ALA A 91 5.07 -5.33 5.29
C ALA A 91 6.03 -4.21 4.87
N VAL A 92 6.61 -4.30 3.67
CA VAL A 92 7.45 -3.25 3.10
C VAL A 92 6.71 -1.90 2.92
N LEU A 93 5.39 -1.92 2.81
CA LEU A 93 4.56 -0.72 2.66
C LEU A 93 4.21 -0.06 4.00
N ILE A 94 4.28 -0.79 5.12
CA ILE A 94 3.93 -0.29 6.46
C ILE A 94 4.73 0.96 6.85
N PRO A 95 6.07 1.03 6.67
CA PRO A 95 6.84 2.21 7.04
C PRO A 95 6.47 3.47 6.24
N VAL A 96 6.02 3.29 4.99
CA VAL A 96 5.63 4.41 4.12
C VAL A 96 4.39 5.11 4.69
N GLU A 97 3.38 4.33 5.08
CA GLU A 97 2.16 4.83 5.71
C GLU A 97 2.39 5.31 7.14
N ALA A 98 3.22 4.59 7.90
CA ALA A 98 3.56 4.98 9.27
C ALA A 98 4.24 6.36 9.32
N LYS A 99 5.04 6.74 8.31
CA LYS A 99 5.73 8.03 8.30
C LYS A 99 4.78 9.23 8.35
N SER A 100 3.61 9.14 7.71
CA SER A 100 2.60 10.20 7.72
C SER A 100 1.61 10.04 8.89
N ALA A 101 1.20 8.80 9.20
CA ALA A 101 0.18 8.55 10.22
C ALA A 101 0.73 8.60 11.66
N LEU A 102 1.95 8.13 11.90
CA LEU A 102 2.50 7.98 13.25
C LEU A 102 2.67 9.31 14.01
N PRO A 103 3.19 10.40 13.41
CA PRO A 103 3.29 11.67 14.13
C PRO A 103 1.93 12.22 14.57
N ILE A 104 0.91 12.07 13.72
CA ILE A 104 -0.47 12.50 14.02
C ILE A 104 -1.04 11.63 15.14
N ALA A 105 -0.88 10.31 15.06
CA ALA A 105 -1.34 9.38 16.07
C ALA A 105 -0.68 9.63 17.44
N LEU A 106 0.63 9.87 17.47
CA LEU A 106 1.37 10.18 18.69
C LEU A 106 0.95 11.53 19.29
N GLY A 107 0.77 12.55 18.44
CA GLY A 107 0.28 13.85 18.89
C GLY A 107 -1.12 13.76 19.51
N ALA A 108 -2.05 13.11 18.82
CA ALA A 108 -3.42 12.90 19.33
C ALA A 108 -3.44 12.04 20.61
N SER A 109 -2.62 11.00 20.67
CA SER A 109 -2.50 10.15 21.86
C SER A 109 -1.90 10.90 23.04
N LEU A 110 -0.90 11.76 22.81
CA LEU A 110 -0.32 12.62 23.84
C LEU A 110 -1.36 13.61 24.38
N VAL A 111 -2.13 14.26 23.50
CA VAL A 111 -3.20 15.17 23.92
C VAL A 111 -4.23 14.43 24.78
N ALA A 112 -4.66 13.24 24.37
CA ALA A 112 -5.60 12.42 25.15
C ALA A 112 -5.03 12.03 26.53
N ALA A 113 -3.75 11.65 26.59
CA ALA A 113 -3.08 11.33 27.85
C ALA A 113 -2.98 12.54 28.78
N LEU A 114 -2.63 13.71 28.24
CA LEU A 114 -2.56 14.97 28.99
C LEU A 114 -3.94 15.45 29.46
N ALA A 115 -5.00 15.11 28.73
CA ALA A 115 -6.39 15.33 29.14
C ALA A 115 -6.87 14.35 30.24
N GLY A 116 -6.00 13.43 30.69
CA GLY A 116 -6.32 12.47 31.73
C GLY A 116 -7.08 11.24 31.24
N ASP A 117 -7.11 11.00 29.93
CA ASP A 117 -7.77 9.83 29.34
C ASP A 117 -6.75 8.83 28.74
N PRO A 118 -6.14 7.97 29.57
CA PRO A 118 -5.17 6.98 29.09
C PRO A 118 -5.80 5.92 28.20
N VAL A 119 -7.10 5.65 28.33
CA VAL A 119 -7.83 4.69 27.48
C VAL A 119 -7.97 5.27 26.07
N ALA A 120 -8.31 6.55 25.95
CA ALA A 120 -8.33 7.24 24.66
C ALA A 120 -6.94 7.27 24.02
N ALA A 121 -5.88 7.57 24.77
CA ALA A 121 -4.52 7.57 24.27
C ALA A 121 -4.10 6.20 23.71
N ALA A 122 -4.35 5.13 24.46
CA ALA A 122 -4.09 3.77 24.03
C ALA A 122 -4.96 3.38 22.83
N GLY A 123 -6.24 3.73 22.83
CA GLY A 123 -7.19 3.46 21.76
C GLY A 123 -6.80 4.14 20.44
N ILE A 124 -6.39 5.42 20.47
CA ILE A 124 -5.92 6.16 19.29
C ILE A 124 -4.65 5.51 18.72
N THR A 125 -3.69 5.19 19.58
CA THR A 125 -2.46 4.51 19.16
C THR A 125 -2.78 3.15 18.53
N ALA A 126 -3.61 2.34 19.19
CA ALA A 126 -4.00 1.02 18.73
C ALA A 126 -4.77 1.07 17.41
N ALA A 127 -5.72 2.00 17.26
CA ALA A 127 -6.49 2.20 16.02
C ALA A 127 -5.58 2.62 14.86
N SER A 128 -4.62 3.50 15.14
CA SER A 128 -3.66 3.95 14.14
C SER A 128 -2.76 2.79 13.66
N VAL A 129 -2.17 2.04 14.60
CA VAL A 129 -1.34 0.85 14.31
C VAL A 129 -2.17 -0.22 13.60
N ALA A 130 -3.40 -0.46 14.03
CA ALA A 130 -4.32 -1.36 13.36
C ALA A 130 -4.56 -0.94 11.91
N GLY A 131 -4.64 0.36 11.63
CA GLY A 131 -4.81 0.89 10.28
C GLY A 131 -3.58 0.67 9.40
N PHE A 132 -2.45 1.28 9.76
CA PHE A 132 -1.27 1.29 8.87
C PHE A 132 -0.47 -0.03 8.88
N ALA A 133 -0.59 -0.86 9.91
CA ALA A 133 0.12 -2.14 10.02
C ALA A 133 -0.82 -3.35 10.09
N GLY A 134 -1.92 -3.25 10.85
CA GLY A 134 -2.88 -4.34 11.00
C GLY A 134 -3.63 -4.68 9.73
N VAL A 135 -4.15 -3.67 9.00
CA VAL A 135 -4.86 -3.87 7.72
C VAL A 135 -3.98 -4.60 6.69
N PRO A 136 -2.75 -4.15 6.37
CA PRO A 136 -1.92 -4.87 5.40
C PRO A 136 -1.51 -6.27 5.89
N ALA A 137 -1.22 -6.44 7.18
CA ALA A 137 -0.83 -7.73 7.73
C ALA A 137 -1.97 -8.76 7.69
N LEU A 138 -3.20 -8.31 7.97
CA LEU A 138 -4.38 -9.17 8.07
C LEU A 138 -5.26 -9.17 6.81
N LEU A 139 -4.81 -8.52 5.75
CA LEU A 139 -5.60 -8.21 4.56
C LEU A 139 -6.47 -9.35 4.00
N PRO A 140 -5.97 -10.61 3.86
CA PRO A 140 -6.75 -11.71 3.27
C PRO A 140 -7.86 -12.23 4.18
N TRP A 141 -7.76 -11.95 5.49
CA TRP A 141 -8.71 -12.45 6.50
C TRP A 141 -9.72 -11.38 6.91
N LEU A 142 -9.50 -10.11 6.57
CA LEU A 142 -10.42 -9.03 6.89
C LEU A 142 -11.66 -9.05 5.97
N PRO A 143 -12.86 -8.85 6.51
CA PRO A 143 -14.11 -8.91 5.75
C PRO A 143 -14.28 -7.69 4.83
N GLY A 144 -15.07 -7.85 3.77
CA GLY A 144 -15.37 -6.80 2.80
C GLY A 144 -14.39 -6.73 1.63
N GLU A 145 -14.82 -6.09 0.55
CA GLU A 145 -13.99 -5.85 -0.65
C GLU A 145 -13.12 -4.61 -0.48
N ASP A 146 -13.71 -3.54 0.06
CA ASP A 146 -13.09 -2.22 0.22
C ASP A 146 -12.14 -2.18 1.44
N PHE A 147 -11.03 -1.47 1.31
CA PHE A 147 -10.03 -1.30 2.37
C PHE A 147 -10.56 -0.49 3.56
N SER A 148 -11.43 0.48 3.30
CA SER A 148 -12.15 1.26 4.31
C SER A 148 -13.02 0.36 5.18
N VAL A 149 -13.74 -0.61 4.60
CA VAL A 149 -14.57 -1.58 5.34
C VAL A 149 -13.69 -2.51 6.18
N LYS A 150 -12.59 -3.00 5.62
CA LYS A 150 -11.60 -3.82 6.35
C LYS A 150 -11.02 -3.07 7.55
N GLY A 151 -10.64 -1.81 7.34
CA GLY A 151 -10.13 -0.93 8.39
C GLY A 151 -11.19 -0.59 9.43
N PHE A 152 -12.44 -0.34 9.02
CA PHE A 152 -13.55 -0.10 9.94
C PHE A 152 -13.82 -1.32 10.82
N ALA A 153 -13.80 -2.53 10.26
CA ALA A 153 -13.99 -3.78 11.01
C ALA A 153 -12.89 -3.96 12.07
N LEU A 154 -11.62 -3.76 11.69
CA LEU A 154 -10.51 -3.88 12.62
C LEU A 154 -10.51 -2.76 13.68
N GLY A 155 -10.86 -1.54 13.29
CA GLY A 155 -11.01 -0.41 14.20
C GLY A 155 -12.20 -0.58 15.15
N GLY A 156 -13.26 -1.27 14.71
CA GLY A 156 -14.38 -1.70 15.54
C GLY A 156 -13.96 -2.59 16.70
N LEU A 157 -13.00 -3.50 16.47
CA LEU A 157 -12.44 -4.34 17.54
C LEU A 157 -11.66 -3.49 18.55
N VAL A 158 -10.84 -2.55 18.08
CA VAL A 158 -10.12 -1.61 18.97
C VAL A 158 -11.10 -0.76 19.77
N ALA A 159 -12.16 -0.28 19.12
CA ALA A 159 -13.21 0.51 19.74
C ALA A 159 -13.96 -0.26 20.82
N LEU A 160 -14.31 -1.52 20.56
CA LEU A 160 -14.98 -2.39 21.51
C LEU A 160 -14.13 -2.61 22.77
N VAL A 161 -12.84 -2.91 22.61
CA VAL A 161 -11.92 -3.09 23.75
C VAL A 161 -11.80 -1.81 24.56
N SER A 162 -11.65 -0.66 23.89
CA SER A 162 -11.55 0.65 24.55
C SER A 162 -12.84 1.03 25.27
N ALA A 163 -14.00 0.74 24.67
CA ALA A 163 -15.31 0.99 25.27
C ALA A 163 -15.54 0.14 26.52
N ILE A 164 -15.17 -1.15 26.49
CA ILE A 164 -15.23 -2.03 27.66
C ILE A 164 -14.31 -1.51 28.77
N ALA A 165 -13.11 -1.02 28.43
CA ALA A 165 -12.19 -0.43 29.41
C ALA A 165 -12.78 0.84 30.05
N ALA A 166 -13.41 1.73 29.28
CA ALA A 166 -14.09 2.92 29.83
C ALA A 166 -15.26 2.57 30.76
N LEU A 167 -16.03 1.52 30.45
CA LEU A 167 -17.17 1.11 31.30
C LEU A 167 -16.72 0.51 32.64
N ARG A 168 -15.51 -0.06 32.70
CA ARG A 168 -14.91 -0.63 33.92
C ARG A 168 -14.16 0.38 34.79
N ASP A 169 -14.08 1.64 34.37
CA ASP A 169 -13.38 2.68 35.12
C ASP A 169 -14.16 3.08 36.37
N ASP A 170 -13.80 2.52 37.53
CA ASP A 170 -14.52 2.72 38.78
C ASP A 170 -14.46 4.16 39.33
N GLY A 171 -13.55 5.00 38.82
CA GLY A 171 -13.35 6.38 39.28
C GLY A 171 -14.34 7.41 38.74
N SER A 172 -15.10 7.10 37.68
CA SER A 172 -15.96 8.06 36.99
C SER A 172 -17.46 7.77 37.16
N SER A 173 -18.32 8.78 36.97
CA SER A 173 -19.78 8.59 37.06
C SER A 173 -20.29 7.74 35.87
N PRO A 174 -21.40 7.00 36.02
CA PRO A 174 -21.92 6.14 34.95
C PRO A 174 -22.18 6.87 33.63
N GLY A 175 -22.64 8.13 33.69
CA GLY A 175 -22.86 8.96 32.50
C GLY A 175 -21.57 9.28 31.74
N ILE A 176 -20.47 9.57 32.47
CA ILE A 176 -19.17 9.84 31.86
C ILE A 176 -18.58 8.57 31.24
N ARG A 177 -18.71 7.42 31.91
CA ARG A 177 -18.28 6.12 31.38
C ARG A 177 -18.97 5.81 30.05
N PHE A 178 -20.29 6.00 30.00
CA PHE A 178 -21.07 5.78 28.78
C PHE A 178 -20.65 6.75 27.66
N LEU A 179 -20.50 8.04 27.97
CA LEU A 179 -20.09 9.04 26.99
C LEU A 179 -18.70 8.74 26.40
N ARG A 180 -17.74 8.31 27.24
CA ARG A 180 -16.40 7.87 26.78
C ARG A 180 -16.50 6.64 25.88
N ALA A 181 -17.22 5.60 26.31
CA ALA A 181 -17.43 4.40 25.51
C ALA A 181 -18.06 4.72 24.13
N ALA A 182 -19.08 5.59 24.11
CA ALA A 182 -19.71 6.06 22.88
C ALA A 182 -18.74 6.85 22.00
N SER A 183 -17.91 7.71 22.60
CA SER A 183 -16.89 8.48 21.85
C SER A 183 -15.88 7.56 21.17
N TYR A 184 -15.42 6.50 21.83
CA TYR A 184 -14.47 5.54 21.24
C TYR A 184 -15.11 4.72 20.12
N ALA A 185 -16.36 4.27 20.33
CA ALA A 185 -17.14 3.57 19.32
C ALA A 185 -17.33 4.41 18.05
N LEU A 186 -17.45 5.73 18.19
CA LEU A 186 -17.65 6.63 17.06
C LEU A 186 -16.33 7.04 16.37
N LEU A 187 -15.24 7.22 17.12
CA LEU A 187 -14.01 7.84 16.58
C LEU A 187 -12.94 6.83 16.14
N LEU A 188 -12.78 5.70 16.83
CA LEU A 188 -11.69 4.76 16.55
C LEU A 188 -11.89 3.95 15.26
N PRO A 189 -13.10 3.48 14.90
CA PRO A 189 -13.31 2.75 13.65
C PRO A 189 -13.03 3.61 12.41
N PRO A 190 -13.53 4.86 12.27
CA PRO A 190 -13.18 5.73 11.14
C PRO A 190 -11.69 6.05 11.06
N THR A 191 -11.00 6.20 12.19
CA THR A 191 -9.55 6.42 12.22
C THR A 191 -8.80 5.27 11.56
N THR A 192 -9.20 4.03 11.89
CA THR A 192 -8.60 2.82 11.31
C THR A 192 -9.01 2.63 9.85
N ALA A 193 -10.26 2.94 9.51
CA ALA A 193 -10.79 2.89 8.14
C ALA A 193 -10.03 3.84 7.21
N PHE A 194 -9.79 5.09 7.65
CA PHE A 194 -9.03 6.08 6.90
C PHE A 194 -7.57 5.65 6.68
N ALA A 195 -6.92 5.13 7.72
CA ALA A 195 -5.57 4.60 7.57
C ALA A 195 -5.50 3.38 6.64
N GLY A 196 -6.52 2.50 6.67
CA GLY A 196 -6.64 1.37 5.75
C GLY A 196 -6.88 1.81 4.30
N LEU A 197 -7.68 2.87 4.09
CA LEU A 197 -7.98 3.44 2.77
C LEU A 197 -6.72 3.88 2.01
N ASN A 198 -5.67 4.33 2.70
CA ASN A 198 -4.42 4.70 2.04
C ASN A 198 -3.75 3.51 1.31
N PHE A 199 -4.08 2.28 1.69
CA PHE A 199 -3.52 1.08 1.07
C PHE A 199 -4.20 0.71 -0.25
N THR A 200 -5.34 1.32 -0.58
CA THR A 200 -6.09 1.06 -1.83
C THR A 200 -5.23 1.23 -3.08
N GLY A 201 -4.35 2.23 -3.11
CA GLY A 201 -3.49 2.51 -4.26
C GLY A 201 -2.20 1.69 -4.33
N CYS A 202 -1.90 0.88 -3.30
CA CYS A 202 -0.63 0.18 -3.15
C CYS A 202 -0.77 -1.35 -3.14
N SER A 203 -1.96 -1.87 -3.47
CA SER A 203 -2.26 -3.30 -3.47
C SER A 203 -2.40 -3.88 -4.88
N THR A 204 -2.33 -5.20 -4.99
CA THR A 204 -2.66 -5.94 -6.22
C THR A 204 -4.15 -6.27 -6.35
N TYR A 205 -4.98 -5.91 -5.37
CA TYR A 205 -6.40 -6.26 -5.31
C TYR A 205 -7.28 -5.29 -6.09
N THR A 206 -6.83 -4.05 -6.22
CA THR A 206 -7.61 -2.93 -6.75
C THR A 206 -7.08 -2.47 -8.11
N SER A 207 -8.01 -2.16 -9.02
CA SER A 207 -7.72 -1.46 -10.27
C SER A 207 -7.79 0.05 -10.06
N PRO A 208 -7.27 0.87 -10.98
CA PRO A 208 -7.44 2.33 -10.92
C PRO A 208 -8.91 2.77 -10.81
N THR A 209 -9.83 2.04 -11.46
CA THR A 209 -11.28 2.28 -11.35
C THR A 209 -11.84 1.88 -9.99
N GLY A 210 -11.34 0.80 -9.39
CA GLY A 210 -11.70 0.37 -8.04
C GLY A 210 -11.25 1.37 -6.98
N VAL A 211 -10.00 1.83 -7.06
CA VAL A 211 -9.47 2.88 -6.16
C VAL A 211 -10.32 4.14 -6.26
N ARG A 212 -10.64 4.57 -7.49
CA ARG A 212 -11.48 5.76 -7.70
C ARG A 212 -12.87 5.59 -7.11
N LYS A 213 -13.50 4.42 -7.28
CA LYS A 213 -14.80 4.12 -6.67
C LYS A 213 -14.73 4.24 -5.15
N GLU A 214 -13.68 3.73 -4.51
CA GLU A 214 -13.56 3.76 -3.06
C GLU A 214 -13.26 5.17 -2.50
N ILE A 215 -12.56 6.02 -3.25
CA ILE A 215 -12.21 7.38 -2.83
C ILE A 215 -13.32 8.40 -3.14
N ASP A 216 -13.99 8.25 -4.29
CA ASP A 216 -15.01 9.21 -4.76
C ASP A 216 -16.41 8.93 -4.15
N THR A 217 -16.60 7.84 -3.41
CA THR A 217 -17.85 7.47 -2.73
C THR A 217 -17.85 7.92 -1.28
#